data_AF-A0A7V8NKW7-F1
#
_entry.id   AF-A0A7V8NKW7-F1
#
_cell.length_a   1.000
_cell.length_b   1.000
_cell.length_c   1.000
_cell.angle_alpha   90.00
_cell.angle_beta   90.00
_cell.angle_gamma   90.00
#
_symmetry.space_group_name_H-M   'P 1'
#
loop_
_entity.id
_entity.type
_entity.pdbx_description
1 polymer ?
#
loop_
_entity_poly.entity_id
_entity_poly.type
_entity_poly.pdbx_seq_one_letter_code
_entity_poly.pdbx_strand_id
1 'polypeptide(L)'
;MSTRWGLIVEENDGRGLDTSWSGRVLTHVTGTREEAMARLEEYARAYTPKRPAGAREPRLYQTDEGFLLLEEGLPRGHGCRFTLARLLYDGVAEKRAATAARQAEQQRRQAQRDAEKAARRAERGSWWKR
;
A
#
# COMPACT_ATOMS: atom_id res chain seq x y z
N MET A 1 16.94 4.91 -4.71
CA MET A 1 15.83 4.38 -3.88
C MET A 1 14.63 5.25 -4.12
N SER A 2 13.64 4.77 -4.86
CA SER A 2 12.45 5.57 -5.15
C SER A 2 11.63 5.73 -3.88
N THR A 3 11.28 6.97 -3.51
CA THR A 3 10.44 7.25 -2.34
C THR A 3 9.05 6.69 -2.57
N ARG A 4 8.49 6.02 -1.55
CA ARG A 4 7.12 5.53 -1.56
C ARG A 4 6.27 6.38 -0.63
N TRP A 5 5.08 6.72 -1.10
CA TRP A 5 4.12 7.57 -0.42
C TRP A 5 2.84 6.78 -0.17
N GLY A 6 2.25 6.94 1.00
CA GLY A 6 0.88 6.52 1.30
C GLY A 6 -0.06 7.70 1.10
N LEU A 7 -1.13 7.47 0.33
CA LEU A 7 -2.26 8.38 0.22
C LEU A 7 -3.28 7.93 1.25
N ILE A 8 -3.58 8.80 2.22
CA ILE A 8 -4.40 8.47 3.38
C ILE A 8 -5.68 9.29 3.32
N VAL A 9 -6.81 8.67 3.63
CA VAL A 9 -8.06 9.38 3.93
C VAL A 9 -8.44 9.13 5.38
N GLU A 10 -8.79 10.19 6.09
CA GLU A 10 -9.41 10.16 7.40
C GLU A 10 -10.82 10.71 7.24
N GLU A 11 -11.82 9.95 7.68
CA GLU A 11 -13.23 10.34 7.62
C GLU A 11 -13.79 10.34 9.03
N ASN A 12 -14.65 11.31 9.31
CA ASN A 12 -15.40 11.33 10.55
C ASN A 12 -16.63 10.41 10.40
N ASP A 13 -16.61 9.25 11.06
CA ASP A 13 -17.59 8.19 10.84
C ASP A 13 -18.62 8.02 11.98
N GLY A 14 -18.75 8.99 12.88
CA GLY A 14 -19.64 8.87 14.04
C GLY A 14 -21.04 9.46 13.86
N ARG A 15 -22.02 8.88 14.58
CA ARG A 15 -23.34 9.46 14.83
C ARG A 15 -23.43 9.94 16.28
N GLY A 16 -23.76 11.21 16.51
CA GLY A 16 -24.00 11.75 17.85
C GLY A 16 -22.73 12.10 18.63
N LEU A 17 -22.58 11.62 19.87
CA LEU A 17 -21.43 11.92 20.73
C LEU A 17 -20.18 11.07 20.41
N ASP A 18 -20.34 9.95 19.70
CA ASP A 18 -19.26 9.01 19.35
C ASP A 18 -18.63 9.34 17.99
N THR A 19 -18.29 10.61 17.80
CA THR A 19 -17.64 11.12 16.59
C THR A 19 -16.16 10.70 16.57
N SER A 20 -15.83 9.56 15.98
CA SER A 20 -14.45 9.12 15.75
C SER A 20 -13.94 9.54 14.37
N TRP A 21 -12.64 9.80 14.28
CA TRP A 21 -11.93 9.84 13.00
C TRP A 21 -11.37 8.45 12.72
N SER A 22 -11.71 7.86 11.58
CA SER A 22 -11.11 6.63 11.11
C SER A 22 -10.27 6.87 9.86
N GLY A 23 -9.01 6.43 9.91
CA GLY A 23 -8.04 6.58 8.84
C GLY A 23 -7.83 5.28 8.06
N ARG A 24 -7.73 5.38 6.73
CA ARG A 24 -7.32 4.26 5.87
C ARG A 24 -6.37 4.71 4.76
N VAL A 25 -5.49 3.81 4.36
CA VAL A 25 -4.63 4.01 3.17
C VAL A 25 -5.46 3.73 1.92
N LEU A 26 -5.57 4.72 1.04
CA LEU A 26 -6.21 4.59 -0.27
C LEU A 26 -5.34 3.77 -1.21
N THR A 27 -4.05 4.14 -1.31
CA THR A 27 -3.07 3.46 -2.14
C THR A 27 -1.64 3.88 -1.76
N HIS A 28 -0.65 3.25 -2.38
CA HIS A 28 0.73 3.69 -2.33
C HIS A 28 1.21 4.12 -3.72
N VAL A 29 1.97 5.21 -3.78
CA VAL A 29 2.58 5.73 -5.01
C VAL A 29 4.09 5.76 -4.83
N THR A 30 4.83 5.42 -5.88
CA THR A 30 6.29 5.55 -5.92
C THR A 30 6.63 6.71 -6.84
N GLY A 31 7.48 7.63 -6.38
CA GLY A 31 7.86 8.80 -7.17
C GLY A 31 8.16 10.02 -6.31
N THR A 32 8.08 11.17 -6.96
CA THR A 32 8.22 12.50 -6.35
C THR A 32 7.04 12.84 -5.43
N ARG A 33 7.19 13.88 -4.61
CA ARG A 33 6.09 14.34 -3.74
C ARG A 33 4.97 14.93 -4.57
N GLU A 34 5.32 15.61 -5.65
CA GLU A 34 4.44 16.32 -6.57
C GLU A 34 3.53 15.34 -7.31
N GLU A 35 4.08 14.26 -7.86
CA GLU A 35 3.31 13.18 -8.49
C GLU A 35 2.36 12.51 -7.50
N ALA A 36 2.81 12.30 -6.26
CA ALA A 36 1.97 11.70 -5.23
C ALA A 36 0.86 12.64 -4.75
N MET A 37 1.11 13.95 -4.71
CA MET A 37 0.11 14.98 -4.39
C MET A 37 -0.94 15.11 -5.50
N ALA A 38 -0.52 15.12 -6.77
CA ALA A 38 -1.43 15.11 -7.90
C ALA A 38 -2.34 13.88 -7.87
N ARG A 39 -1.78 12.71 -7.55
CA ARG A 39 -2.58 11.50 -7.36
C ARG A 39 -3.54 11.62 -6.17
N LEU A 40 -3.12 12.23 -5.06
CA LEU A 40 -4.00 12.45 -3.92
C LEU A 40 -5.19 13.36 -4.28
N GLU A 41 -4.96 14.37 -5.12
CA GLU A 41 -6.00 15.25 -5.62
C GLU A 41 -7.05 14.49 -6.45
N GLU A 42 -6.61 13.62 -7.37
CA GLU A 42 -7.51 12.76 -8.16
C GLU A 42 -8.43 11.95 -7.24
N TYR A 43 -7.86 11.35 -6.20
CA TYR A 43 -8.62 10.59 -5.21
C TYR A 43 -9.58 11.47 -4.42
N ALA A 44 -9.12 12.64 -3.96
CA ALA A 44 -9.94 13.55 -3.16
C ALA A 44 -11.16 14.07 -3.95
N ARG A 45 -10.98 14.37 -5.24
CA ARG A 45 -12.06 14.80 -6.15
C ARG A 45 -13.08 13.70 -6.44
N ALA A 46 -12.62 12.45 -6.53
CA ALA A 46 -13.49 11.30 -6.79
C ALA A 46 -14.14 10.72 -5.53
N TYR A 47 -13.73 11.17 -4.33
CA TYR A 47 -14.18 10.59 -3.07
C TYR A 47 -15.64 10.96 -2.79
N THR A 48 -16.45 9.95 -2.47
CA THR A 48 -17.82 10.14 -1.99
C THR A 48 -17.89 9.69 -0.54
N PRO A 49 -17.96 10.62 0.43
CA PRO A 49 -18.12 10.29 1.85
C PRO A 49 -19.41 9.53 2.11
N LYS A 50 -19.46 8.77 3.21
CA LYS A 50 -20.70 8.14 3.70
C LYS A 50 -21.62 9.22 4.28
N ARG A 51 -22.40 9.86 3.39
CA ARG A 51 -23.20 11.02 3.73
C ARG A 51 -24.39 10.72 4.67
N PRO A 52 -24.57 11.50 5.75
CA PRO A 52 -25.86 11.57 6.44
C PRO A 52 -26.91 12.29 5.57
N ALA A 53 -28.19 12.03 5.82
CA ALA A 53 -29.28 12.67 5.11
C ALA A 53 -29.28 14.20 5.34
N GLY A 54 -29.40 14.99 4.26
CA GLY A 54 -29.50 16.46 4.33
C GLY A 54 -28.17 17.22 4.21
N ALA A 55 -27.03 16.54 3.98
CA ALA A 55 -25.76 17.20 3.69
C ALA A 55 -25.82 18.02 2.38
N ARG A 56 -25.23 19.22 2.39
CA ARG A 56 -25.08 20.06 1.19
C ARG A 56 -23.94 19.55 0.29
N GLU A 57 -23.76 20.19 -0.86
CA GLU A 57 -22.62 19.93 -1.74
C GLU A 57 -21.30 20.13 -0.99
N PRO A 58 -20.37 19.16 -1.07
CA PRO A 58 -19.10 19.27 -0.37
C PRO A 58 -18.16 20.25 -1.09
N ARG A 59 -17.32 20.95 -0.33
CA ARG A 59 -16.25 21.80 -0.84
C ARG A 59 -14.89 21.18 -0.56
N LEU A 60 -14.02 21.18 -1.57
CA LEU A 60 -12.66 20.66 -1.48
C LEU A 60 -11.66 21.81 -1.37
N TYR A 61 -10.81 21.75 -0.35
CA TYR A 61 -9.75 22.72 -0.06
C TYR A 61 -8.39 22.05 -0.16
N GLN A 62 -7.39 22.79 -0.64
CA GLN A 62 -5.99 22.35 -0.63
C GLN A 62 -5.27 22.84 0.63
N THR A 63 -4.37 22.01 1.16
CA THR A 63 -3.48 22.33 2.28
C THR A 63 -2.04 21.98 1.91
N ASP A 64 -1.08 22.32 2.77
CA ASP A 64 0.33 21.98 2.55
C ASP A 64 0.58 20.47 2.52
N GLU A 65 -0.23 19.70 3.24
CA GLU A 65 -0.08 18.25 3.43
C GLU A 65 -1.07 17.40 2.61
N GLY A 66 -2.03 18.04 1.93
CA GLY A 66 -3.04 17.34 1.13
C GLY A 66 -4.31 18.16 0.91
N PHE A 67 -5.46 17.60 1.25
CA PHE A 67 -6.76 18.18 0.96
C PHE A 67 -7.78 17.99 2.09
N LEU A 68 -8.73 18.91 2.19
CA LEU A 68 -9.86 18.83 3.11
C LEU A 68 -11.16 18.90 2.33
N LEU A 69 -12.00 17.88 2.45
CA LEU A 69 -13.35 17.87 1.90
C LEU A 69 -14.32 18.12 3.06
N LEU A 70 -15.09 19.21 2.99
CA LEU A 70 -16.04 19.59 4.05
C LEU A 70 -17.46 19.70 3.49
N GLU A 71 -18.41 19.14 4.22
CA GLU A 71 -19.84 19.29 3.95
C GLU A 71 -20.43 20.38 4.85
N GLU A 72 -20.94 21.44 4.22
CA GLU A 72 -21.58 22.54 4.92
C GLU A 72 -23.02 22.19 5.34
N GLY A 73 -23.50 22.80 6.42
CA GLY A 73 -24.90 22.69 6.86
C GLY A 73 -25.21 21.62 7.91
N LEU A 74 -24.20 20.86 8.35
CA LEU A 74 -24.33 19.95 9.49
C LEU A 74 -23.88 20.62 10.81
N PRO A 75 -24.61 20.44 11.93
CA PRO A 75 -24.25 21.05 13.22
C PRO A 75 -22.89 20.64 13.77
N ARG A 76 -22.42 19.45 13.40
CA ARG A 76 -21.07 18.94 13.63
C ARG A 76 -20.54 18.66 12.24
N GLY A 77 -19.70 19.54 11.71
CA GLY A 77 -19.22 19.45 10.32
C GLY A 77 -18.77 18.03 9.99
N HIS A 78 -19.26 17.51 8.85
CA HIS A 78 -18.84 16.22 8.32
C HIS A 78 -17.80 16.47 7.24
N GLY A 79 -16.76 15.64 7.21
CA GLY A 79 -15.68 15.86 6.26
C GLY A 79 -14.64 14.77 6.25
N CYS A 80 -13.79 14.86 5.23
CA CYS A 80 -12.68 13.95 5.02
C CYS A 80 -11.38 14.76 4.92
N ARG A 81 -10.33 14.26 5.57
CA ARG A 81 -8.97 14.75 5.43
C ARG A 81 -8.18 13.78 4.57
N PHE A 82 -7.60 14.30 3.51
CA PHE A 82 -6.70 13.58 2.62
C PHE A 82 -5.28 14.03 2.94
N THR A 83 -4.43 13.09 3.34
CA THR A 83 -3.05 13.39 3.76
C THR A 83 -2.06 12.57 2.96
N LEU A 84 -0.97 13.20 2.55
CA LEU A 84 0.16 12.54 1.92
C LEU A 84 1.24 12.21 2.96
N ALA A 85 1.61 10.93 3.09
CA ALA A 85 2.63 10.49 4.04
C ALA A 85 3.76 9.72 3.35
N ARG A 86 5.01 9.98 3.72
CA ARG A 86 6.14 9.16 3.25
C ARG A 86 6.13 7.82 4.00
N LEU A 87 6.22 6.72 3.26
CA LEU A 87 6.35 5.38 3.84
C LEU A 87 7.80 5.17 4.31
N LEU A 88 7.97 5.03 5.62
CA LEU A 88 9.29 4.80 6.23
C LEU A 88 9.59 3.30 6.44
N TYR A 89 8.56 2.48 6.63
CA TYR A 89 8.69 1.06 6.91
C TYR A 89 7.58 0.27 6.21
N ASP A 90 7.97 -0.80 5.49
CA ASP A 90 7.05 -1.74 4.84
C ASP A 90 7.34 -3.17 5.29
N GLY A 91 6.68 -3.60 6.37
CA GLY A 91 6.79 -4.97 6.88
C GLY A 91 6.27 -6.04 5.91
N VAL A 92 5.43 -5.68 4.93
CA VAL A 92 4.97 -6.60 3.88
C VAL A 92 6.08 -6.82 2.85
N ALA A 93 6.82 -5.78 2.48
CA ALA A 93 8.01 -5.93 1.64
C ALA A 93 9.11 -6.75 2.35
N GLU A 94 9.33 -6.51 3.64
CA GLU A 94 10.31 -7.25 4.44
C GLU A 94 9.97 -8.76 4.49
N LYS A 95 8.72 -9.12 4.81
CA LYS A 95 8.27 -10.52 4.82
C LYS A 95 8.41 -11.20 3.45
N ARG A 96 8.12 -10.48 2.37
CA ARG A 96 8.28 -10.97 0.98
C ARG A 96 9.75 -11.24 0.66
N ALA A 97 10.64 -10.32 1.00
CA ALA A 97 12.07 -10.49 0.80
C ALA A 97 12.61 -11.71 1.58
N ALA A 98 12.21 -11.87 2.85
CA ALA A 98 12.59 -13.01 3.66
C ALA A 98 12.10 -14.34 3.07
N THR A 99 10.88 -14.37 2.53
CA THR A 99 10.31 -15.56 1.88
C THR A 99 11.04 -15.91 0.59
N ALA A 100 11.32 -14.92 -0.25
CA ALA A 100 12.07 -15.11 -1.50
C ALA A 100 13.50 -15.61 -1.25
N ALA A 101 14.17 -15.11 -0.19
CA ALA A 101 15.50 -15.58 0.19
C ALA A 101 15.50 -17.07 0.57
N ARG A 102 14.52 -17.51 1.38
CA ARG A 102 14.36 -18.94 1.74
C ARG A 102 14.11 -19.81 0.51
N GLN A 103 13.27 -19.35 -0.41
CA GLN A 103 12.98 -20.06 -1.65
C GLN A 103 14.22 -20.18 -2.54
N ALA A 104 14.99 -19.11 -2.70
CA ALA A 104 16.23 -19.13 -3.47
C ALA A 104 17.27 -20.08 -2.86
N GLU A 105 17.38 -20.13 -1.53
CA GLU A 105 18.26 -21.09 -0.85
C GLU A 105 17.82 -22.53 -1.08
N GLN A 106 16.52 -22.82 -0.94
CA GLN A 106 15.96 -24.15 -1.21
C GLN A 106 16.22 -24.59 -2.66
N GLN A 107 16.03 -23.69 -3.62
CA GLN A 107 16.30 -23.95 -5.04
C GLN A 107 17.78 -24.25 -5.27
N ARG A 108 18.71 -23.52 -4.64
CA ARG A 108 20.15 -23.79 -4.73
C ARG A 108 20.50 -25.16 -4.16
N ARG A 109 19.97 -25.50 -2.98
CA ARG A 109 20.19 -26.82 -2.35
C ARG A 109 19.62 -27.94 -3.22
N GLN A 110 18.46 -27.72 -3.82
CA GLN A 110 17.83 -28.70 -4.70
C GLN A 110 18.64 -28.89 -5.99
N ALA A 111 19.06 -27.80 -6.64
CA ALA A 111 19.91 -27.84 -7.82
C ALA A 111 21.25 -28.53 -7.55
N GLN A 112 21.87 -28.30 -6.39
CA GLN A 112 23.07 -29.00 -5.97
C GLN A 112 22.84 -30.50 -5.82
N ARG A 113 21.74 -30.90 -5.15
CA ARG A 113 21.38 -32.32 -4.99
C ARG A 113 21.08 -32.98 -6.33
N ASP A 114 20.42 -32.28 -7.24
CA ASP A 114 20.08 -32.81 -8.56
C ASP A 114 21.32 -32.92 -9.44
N ALA A 115 22.23 -31.95 -9.39
CA ALA A 115 23.53 -32.01 -10.05
C ALA A 115 24.40 -33.16 -9.51
N GLU A 116 24.43 -33.35 -8.18
CA GLU A 116 25.16 -34.47 -7.57
C GLU A 116 24.59 -35.83 -7.99
N LYS A 117 23.26 -35.97 -7.99
CA LYS A 117 22.58 -37.19 -8.48
C LYS A 117 22.86 -37.43 -9.96
N ALA A 118 22.85 -36.38 -10.78
CA ALA A 118 23.17 -36.49 -12.20
C ALA A 118 24.62 -36.94 -12.42
N ALA A 119 25.58 -36.37 -11.69
CA ALA A 119 26.98 -36.78 -11.73
C ALA A 119 27.16 -38.25 -11.33
N ARG A 120 26.56 -38.68 -10.21
CA ARG A 120 26.58 -40.09 -9.77
C ARG A 120 25.98 -41.05 -10.81
N ARG A 121 24.92 -40.64 -11.51
CA ARG A 121 24.31 -41.44 -12.59
C ARG A 121 25.24 -41.55 -13.80
N ALA A 122 25.91 -40.47 -14.18
CA ALA A 122 26.87 -40.45 -15.28
C ALA A 122 28.08 -41.35 -14.99
N GLU A 123 28.62 -41.30 -13.77
CA GLU A 123 29.71 -42.18 -13.31
C GLU A 123 29.30 -43.66 -13.35
N ARG A 124 28.10 -44.00 -12.83
CA ARG A 124 27.59 -45.38 -12.89
C ARG A 124 27.38 -45.86 -14.33
N GLY A 125 26.87 -45.02 -15.24
CA GLY A 125 26.67 -45.37 -16.65
C GLY A 125 27.97 -45.58 -17.43
N SER A 126 29.04 -44.88 -17.05
CA SER A 126 30.41 -45.04 -17.58
C SER A 126 31.03 -46.41 -17.26
N TRP A 127 30.68 -47.01 -16.11
CA TRP A 127 31.20 -48.30 -15.68
C TRP A 127 30.72 -49.49 -16.55
N TRP A 128 29.53 -49.41 -17.15
CA TRP A 128 28.96 -50.50 -17.98
C TRP A 128 29.44 -50.49 -19.45
N LYS A 129 30.21 -49.48 -19.87
CA LYS A 129 30.72 -49.35 -21.24
C LYS A 129 32.19 -49.76 -21.39
N ARG A 130 32.81 -50.35 -20.36
CA ARG A 130 34.23 -50.73 -20.33
C ARG A 130 34.41 -52.23 -20.30
#